data_AF-A0A963M6D6-F1
#
_entry.id   AF-A0A963M6D6-F1
#
_cell.length_a   1.000
_cell.length_b   1.000
_cell.length_c   1.000
_cell.angle_alpha   90.00
_cell.angle_beta   90.00
_cell.angle_gamma   90.00
#
_symmetry.space_group_name_H-M   'P 1'
#
loop_
_entity.id
_entity.type
_entity.pdbx_description
1 polymer ?
#
loop_
_entity_poly.entity_id
_entity_poly.type
_entity_poly.pdbx_seq_one_letter_code
_entity_poly.pdbx_strand_id
1 'polypeptide(L)'
;MAAVIDRVSAPIAYLLHLADNALVLGQRNAEWCGHAPTIEEDMSMANNSLDLIGHARLLYQYVAERMNAEGRTTRPSAWPAGPITEDTLAYFRDVPDFLNYTLLELPHSPALVPMGVGNRDWATTIVRNWLYSQLMVMVWERLQACGDERLAAIAAKSLKEVRYHLRHSRDWLVRLGDGTDES
;
A
#
# COMPACT_ATOMS: atom_id res chain seq x y z
N MET A 1 -3.36 -22.00 -36.62
CA MET A 1 -3.37 -20.68 -35.95
C MET A 1 -4.10 -20.83 -34.64
N ALA A 2 -3.37 -21.10 -33.55
CA ALA A 2 -3.96 -21.14 -32.21
C ALA A 2 -4.35 -19.70 -31.84
N ALA A 3 -5.63 -19.49 -31.50
CA ALA A 3 -6.09 -18.23 -30.95
C ALA A 3 -5.24 -17.93 -29.71
N VAL A 4 -4.55 -16.80 -29.72
CA VAL A 4 -3.95 -16.23 -28.51
C VAL A 4 -5.13 -15.98 -27.59
N ILE A 5 -5.31 -16.84 -26.58
CA ILE A 5 -6.23 -16.58 -25.48
C ILE A 5 -5.77 -15.24 -24.93
N ASP A 6 -6.60 -14.20 -25.14
CA ASP A 6 -6.39 -12.90 -24.55
C ASP A 6 -6.35 -13.14 -23.03
N ARG A 7 -5.15 -13.19 -22.46
CA ARG A 7 -4.97 -13.44 -21.04
C ARG A 7 -5.61 -12.25 -20.36
N VAL A 8 -6.74 -12.49 -19.67
CA VAL A 8 -7.43 -11.46 -18.89
C VAL A 8 -6.42 -10.94 -17.89
N SER A 9 -5.88 -9.75 -18.17
CA SER A 9 -4.78 -9.19 -17.43
C SER A 9 -5.20 -7.82 -16.92
N ALA A 10 -4.86 -7.52 -15.68
CA ALA A 10 -5.32 -6.29 -15.07
C ALA A 10 -4.70 -5.07 -15.78
N PRO A 11 -5.43 -3.95 -15.91
CA PRO A 11 -4.86 -2.72 -16.44
C PRO A 11 -3.64 -2.26 -15.64
N ILE A 12 -2.60 -1.79 -16.31
CA ILE A 12 -1.35 -1.31 -15.66
C ILE A 12 -1.65 -0.24 -14.61
N ALA A 13 -2.55 0.70 -14.90
CA ALA A 13 -2.94 1.75 -13.97
C ALA A 13 -3.56 1.19 -12.67
N TYR A 14 -4.29 0.07 -12.75
CA TYR A 14 -4.87 -0.58 -11.57
C TYR A 14 -3.80 -1.27 -10.72
N LEU A 15 -2.84 -1.93 -11.35
CA LEU A 15 -1.69 -2.53 -10.66
C LEU A 15 -0.83 -1.46 -9.98
N LEU A 16 -0.58 -0.34 -10.66
CA LEU A 16 0.10 0.82 -10.09
C LEU A 16 -0.66 1.41 -8.90
N HIS A 17 -1.98 1.58 -9.02
CA HIS A 17 -2.81 2.05 -7.91
C HIS A 17 -2.65 1.17 -6.66
N LEU A 18 -2.69 -0.17 -6.81
CA LEU A 18 -2.47 -1.10 -5.71
C LEU A 18 -1.05 -1.00 -5.13
N ALA A 19 -0.04 -0.85 -6.00
CA ALA A 19 1.36 -0.72 -5.58
C ALA A 19 1.61 0.58 -4.81
N ASP A 20 1.08 1.69 -5.31
CA ASP A 20 1.20 3.04 -4.73
C ASP A 20 0.54 3.10 -3.37
N ASN A 21 -0.65 2.51 -3.23
CA ASN A 21 -1.31 2.41 -1.93
C ASN A 21 -0.43 1.70 -0.90
N ALA A 22 0.16 0.57 -1.28
CA ALA A 22 1.02 -0.21 -0.40
C ALA A 22 2.33 0.53 -0.07
N LEU A 23 2.97 1.16 -1.05
CA LEU A 23 4.20 1.92 -0.85
C LEU A 23 3.98 3.11 0.09
N VAL A 24 2.96 3.93 -0.18
CA VAL A 24 2.70 5.16 0.58
C VAL A 24 2.29 4.86 2.02
N LEU A 25 1.38 3.89 2.22
CA LEU A 25 1.01 3.51 3.59
C LEU A 25 2.19 2.84 4.33
N GLY A 26 2.95 1.99 3.63
CA GLY A 26 4.16 1.37 4.18
C GLY A 26 5.15 2.43 4.69
N GLN A 27 5.40 3.45 3.86
CA GLN A 27 6.25 4.58 4.22
C GLN A 27 5.69 5.38 5.40
N ARG A 28 4.40 5.74 5.38
CA ARG A 28 3.77 6.45 6.50
C ARG A 28 3.90 5.68 7.80
N ASN A 29 3.61 4.38 7.78
CA ASN A 29 3.73 3.54 8.98
C ASN A 29 5.19 3.42 9.46
N ALA A 30 6.18 3.43 8.56
CA ALA A 30 7.60 3.38 8.93
C ALA A 30 8.05 4.61 9.73
N GLU A 31 7.41 5.77 9.55
CA GLU A 31 7.72 6.98 10.31
C GLU A 31 7.53 6.79 11.83
N TRP A 32 6.70 5.82 12.25
CA TRP A 32 6.51 5.49 13.67
C TRP A 32 7.69 4.80 14.32
N CYS A 33 8.67 4.28 13.56
CA CYS A 33 9.81 3.54 14.10
C CYS A 33 10.54 4.32 15.23
N GLY A 34 10.48 3.78 16.45
CA GLY A 34 11.09 4.36 17.65
C GLY A 34 10.24 5.45 18.32
N HIS A 35 8.97 5.58 17.91
CA HIS A 35 8.05 6.61 18.38
C HIS A 35 6.66 6.06 18.72
N ALA A 36 6.39 4.76 18.56
CA ALA A 36 5.10 4.18 18.90
C ALA A 36 4.83 4.24 20.42
N PRO A 37 3.57 4.09 20.88
CA PRO A 37 3.22 4.20 22.29
C PRO A 37 3.96 3.20 23.20
N THR A 38 4.24 2.00 22.69
CA THR A 38 5.05 0.97 23.35
C THR A 38 5.95 0.25 22.35
N ILE A 39 6.95 -0.48 22.84
CA ILE A 39 7.92 -1.19 21.99
C ILE A 39 7.27 -2.31 21.17
N GLU A 40 6.23 -2.97 21.71
CA GLU A 40 5.46 -3.98 21.01
C GLU A 40 4.71 -3.39 19.81
N GLU A 41 4.24 -2.16 19.94
CA GLU A 41 3.55 -1.43 18.89
C GLU A 41 4.52 -0.90 17.83
N ASP A 42 5.71 -0.47 18.24
CA ASP A 42 6.80 -0.13 17.31
C ASP A 42 7.14 -1.34 16.44
N MET A 43 7.31 -2.51 17.06
CA MET A 43 7.62 -3.75 16.35
C MET A 43 6.47 -4.20 15.45
N SER A 44 5.22 -4.09 15.92
CA SER A 44 4.02 -4.44 15.15
C SER A 44 3.84 -3.53 13.94
N MET A 45 4.00 -2.21 14.11
CA MET A 45 3.87 -1.24 13.03
C MET A 45 5.00 -1.36 12.01
N ALA A 46 6.23 -1.61 12.46
CA ALA A 46 7.36 -1.90 11.57
C ALA A 46 7.12 -3.17 10.75
N ASN A 47 6.56 -4.23 11.34
CA ASN A 47 6.21 -5.44 10.59
C ASN A 47 5.11 -5.17 9.55
N ASN A 48 4.06 -4.42 9.91
CA ASN A 48 3.01 -4.03 8.95
C ASN A 48 3.57 -3.20 7.79
N SER A 49 4.49 -2.27 8.09
CA SER A 49 5.20 -1.48 7.08
C SER A 49 6.00 -2.38 6.14
N LEU A 50 6.77 -3.34 6.67
CA LEU A 50 7.57 -4.27 5.87
C LEU A 50 6.71 -5.12 4.92
N ASP A 51 5.59 -5.65 5.40
CA ASP A 51 4.62 -6.39 4.58
C ASP A 51 4.10 -5.53 3.42
N LEU A 52 3.68 -4.29 3.71
CA LEU A 52 3.18 -3.34 2.71
C LEU A 52 4.25 -2.98 1.66
N ILE A 53 5.49 -2.75 2.08
CA ILE A 53 6.62 -2.56 1.13
C ILE A 53 6.83 -3.84 0.30
N GLY A 54 6.71 -5.02 0.90
CA GLY A 54 6.74 -6.30 0.20
C GLY A 54 5.66 -6.43 -0.87
N HIS A 55 4.43 -5.99 -0.58
CA HIS A 55 3.33 -5.94 -1.56
C HIS A 55 3.64 -4.99 -2.71
N ALA A 56 4.11 -3.77 -2.39
CA ALA A 56 4.43 -2.76 -3.39
C ALA A 56 5.49 -3.28 -4.37
N ARG A 57 6.54 -3.93 -3.87
CA ARG A 57 7.59 -4.55 -4.69
C ARG A 57 7.04 -5.60 -5.66
N LEU A 58 6.24 -6.54 -5.18
CA LEU A 58 5.63 -7.58 -6.02
C LEU A 58 4.78 -6.98 -7.15
N LEU A 59 4.01 -5.93 -6.84
CA LEU A 59 3.15 -5.26 -7.81
C LEU A 59 3.96 -4.40 -8.79
N TYR A 60 4.96 -3.63 -8.33
CA TYR A 60 5.81 -2.83 -9.21
C TYR A 60 6.67 -3.68 -10.13
N GLN A 61 7.20 -4.81 -9.66
CA GLN A 61 7.90 -5.76 -10.53
C GLN A 61 6.97 -6.24 -11.64
N TYR A 62 5.73 -6.59 -11.30
CA TYR A 62 4.76 -7.02 -12.30
C TYR A 62 4.41 -5.89 -13.30
N VAL A 63 4.21 -4.66 -12.83
CA VAL A 63 4.01 -3.49 -13.69
C VAL A 63 5.20 -3.25 -14.60
N ALA A 64 6.42 -3.29 -14.06
CA ALA A 64 7.64 -3.07 -14.82
C ALA A 64 7.81 -4.09 -15.94
N GLU A 65 7.61 -5.38 -15.65
CA GLU A 65 7.60 -6.45 -16.66
C GLU A 65 6.58 -6.17 -17.78
N ARG A 66 5.36 -5.76 -17.41
CA ARG A 66 4.28 -5.42 -18.35
C ARG A 66 4.61 -4.22 -19.22
N MET A 67 5.09 -3.12 -18.63
CA MET A 67 5.44 -1.90 -19.37
C MET A 67 6.60 -2.14 -20.35
N ASN A 68 7.61 -2.92 -19.92
CA ASN A 68 8.73 -3.30 -20.78
C ASN A 68 8.26 -4.20 -21.95
N ALA A 69 7.35 -5.15 -21.70
CA ALA A 69 6.79 -6.03 -22.75
C ALA A 69 5.92 -5.28 -23.77
N GLU A 70 5.16 -4.27 -23.32
CA GLU A 70 4.36 -3.39 -24.19
C GLU A 70 5.20 -2.36 -24.96
N GLY A 71 6.53 -2.33 -24.76
CA GLY A 71 7.42 -1.37 -25.42
C GLY A 71 7.21 0.07 -24.97
N ARG A 72 6.54 0.29 -23.82
CA ARG A 72 6.32 1.62 -23.22
C ARG A 72 7.64 2.15 -22.67
N THR A 73 8.44 2.71 -23.58
CA THR A 73 9.76 3.27 -23.29
C THR A 73 9.76 4.80 -23.21
N THR A 74 8.61 5.45 -23.44
CA THR A 74 8.42 6.88 -23.20
C THR A 74 8.49 7.16 -21.71
N ARG A 75 9.71 7.48 -21.25
CA ARG A 75 10.02 7.92 -19.90
C ARG A 75 10.36 9.42 -19.92
N PRO A 76 10.04 10.17 -18.86
CA PRO A 76 10.62 11.48 -18.64
C PRO A 76 12.16 11.40 -18.69
N SER A 77 12.82 12.46 -19.14
CA SER A 77 14.29 12.52 -19.22
C SER A 77 14.98 12.36 -17.85
N ALA A 78 14.24 12.58 -16.76
CA ALA A 78 14.71 12.41 -15.39
C ALA A 78 14.88 10.93 -14.96
N TRP A 79 14.32 9.97 -15.71
CA TRP A 79 14.41 8.56 -15.35
C TRP A 79 15.76 7.96 -15.75
N PRO A 80 16.32 7.03 -14.94
CA PRO A 80 17.55 6.34 -15.27
C PRO A 80 17.41 5.57 -16.59
N ALA A 81 18.52 5.45 -17.33
CA ALA A 81 18.59 4.65 -18.55
C ALA A 81 18.46 3.14 -18.25
N GLY A 82 17.94 2.35 -19.19
CA GLY A 82 17.73 0.90 -19.03
C GLY A 82 16.25 0.48 -19.05
N PRO A 83 15.92 -0.77 -18.65
CA PRO A 83 14.54 -1.22 -18.50
C PRO A 83 13.86 -0.54 -17.30
N ILE A 84 12.53 -0.44 -17.34
CA ILE A 84 11.74 -0.01 -16.18
C ILE A 84 11.88 -1.08 -15.08
N THR A 85 12.11 -0.66 -13.85
CA THR A 85 12.24 -1.53 -12.65
C THR A 85 11.30 -1.09 -11.54
N GLU A 86 11.22 -1.87 -10.45
CA GLU A 86 10.48 -1.45 -9.25
C GLU A 86 10.97 -0.12 -8.69
N ASP A 87 12.29 0.08 -8.63
CA ASP A 87 12.91 1.32 -8.15
C ASP A 87 12.59 2.51 -9.06
N THR A 88 12.55 2.26 -10.38
CA THR A 88 12.21 3.32 -11.34
C THR A 88 10.80 3.84 -11.08
N LEU A 89 9.85 2.93 -10.85
CA LEU A 89 8.45 3.27 -10.56
C LEU A 89 8.29 3.90 -9.16
N ALA A 90 9.05 3.47 -8.16
CA ALA A 90 8.92 3.97 -6.80
C ALA A 90 9.56 5.36 -6.60
N TYR A 91 10.72 5.63 -7.21
CA TYR A 91 11.54 6.80 -6.87
C TYR A 91 11.56 7.92 -7.91
N PHE A 92 11.20 7.65 -9.17
CA PHE A 92 11.35 8.63 -10.26
C PHE A 92 10.02 9.16 -10.82
N ARG A 93 8.88 8.70 -10.29
CA ARG A 93 7.57 9.30 -10.57
C ARG A 93 7.37 10.57 -9.73
N ASP A 94 6.75 11.58 -10.34
CA ASP A 94 6.40 12.81 -9.62
C ASP A 94 5.02 12.66 -8.95
N VAL A 95 4.68 13.58 -8.05
CA VAL A 95 3.44 13.55 -7.25
C VAL A 95 2.18 13.32 -8.10
N PRO A 96 1.98 13.96 -9.28
CA PRO A 96 0.78 13.73 -10.09
C PRO A 96 0.68 12.32 -10.71
N ASP A 97 1.78 11.57 -10.75
CA ASP A 97 1.85 10.23 -11.33
C ASP A 97 1.56 9.12 -10.30
N PHE A 98 1.47 9.49 -9.02
CA PHE A 98 1.07 8.58 -7.95
C PHE A 98 -0.45 8.43 -7.90
N LEU A 99 -0.90 7.18 -7.84
CA LEU A 99 -2.32 6.83 -7.89
C LEU A 99 -2.86 6.40 -6.53
N ASN A 100 -2.14 6.61 -5.43
CA ASN A 100 -2.60 6.17 -4.10
C ASN A 100 -3.88 6.91 -3.65
N TYR A 101 -4.62 6.30 -2.73
CA TYR A 101 -5.67 7.01 -2.01
C TYR A 101 -5.07 8.11 -1.13
N THR A 102 -5.66 9.30 -1.15
CA THR A 102 -5.28 10.43 -0.29
C THR A 102 -5.28 10.07 1.19
N LEU A 103 -6.18 9.19 1.64
CA LEU A 103 -6.21 8.70 3.02
C LEU A 103 -4.85 8.17 3.50
N LEU A 104 -4.08 7.54 2.60
CA LEU A 104 -2.84 6.84 2.93
C LEU A 104 -1.66 7.79 3.08
N GLU A 105 -1.74 9.00 2.52
CA GLU A 105 -0.67 10.00 2.61
C GLU A 105 -0.88 10.99 3.75
N LEU A 106 -2.03 10.97 4.43
CA LEU A 106 -2.32 11.87 5.54
C LEU A 106 -1.30 11.69 6.69
N PRO A 107 -0.93 12.78 7.40
CA PRO A 107 -0.01 12.70 8.54
C PRO A 107 -0.61 11.90 9.70
N HIS A 108 0.22 11.55 10.69
CA HIS A 108 -0.21 10.86 11.91
C HIS A 108 -0.93 11.76 12.91
N SER A 109 -1.41 12.94 12.51
CA SER A 109 -2.06 13.88 13.39
C SER A 109 -3.45 14.25 12.86
N PRO A 110 -4.42 14.50 13.74
CA PRO A 110 -5.73 14.99 13.32
C PRO A 110 -5.59 16.39 12.72
N ALA A 111 -5.81 16.50 11.42
CA ALA A 111 -5.77 17.78 10.73
C ALA A 111 -7.09 18.55 10.98
N LEU A 112 -7.12 19.38 12.03
CA LEU A 112 -8.24 20.32 12.26
C LEU A 112 -8.32 21.41 11.17
N VAL A 113 -7.18 21.72 10.52
CA VAL A 113 -7.06 22.64 9.38
C VAL A 113 -5.93 22.18 8.45
N PRO A 114 -5.95 22.55 7.14
CA PRO A 114 -4.99 22.06 6.15
C PRO A 114 -3.50 22.32 6.46
N MET A 115 -3.20 23.32 7.27
CA MET A 115 -1.84 23.73 7.66
C MET A 115 -1.53 23.46 9.14
N GLY A 116 -2.40 22.74 9.85
CA GLY A 116 -2.24 22.46 11.27
C GLY A 116 -1.16 21.41 11.51
N VAL A 117 -0.13 21.75 12.28
CA VAL A 117 0.86 20.79 12.77
C VAL A 117 0.47 20.41 14.19
N GLY A 118 0.17 19.13 14.40
CA GLY A 118 -0.13 18.55 15.71
C GLY A 118 0.88 17.46 16.08
N ASN A 119 0.86 17.06 17.34
CA ASN A 119 1.61 15.89 17.80
C ASN A 119 1.08 14.63 17.09
N ARG A 120 1.95 13.62 16.95
CA ARG A 120 1.52 12.33 16.43
C ARG A 120 0.48 11.73 17.38
N ASP A 121 -0.59 11.25 16.79
CA ASP A 121 -1.71 10.62 17.44
C ASP A 121 -1.85 9.19 16.90
N TRP A 122 -1.79 8.25 17.84
CA TRP A 122 -1.91 6.83 17.54
C TRP A 122 -3.31 6.49 17.01
N ALA A 123 -4.37 7.11 17.55
CA ALA A 123 -5.75 6.84 17.13
C ALA A 123 -5.95 7.18 15.65
N THR A 124 -5.43 8.33 15.21
CA THR A 124 -5.41 8.72 13.79
C THR A 124 -4.76 7.65 12.90
N THR A 125 -3.63 7.10 13.33
CA THR A 125 -2.92 6.03 12.59
C THR A 125 -3.70 4.73 12.57
N ILE A 126 -4.30 4.34 13.69
CA ILE A 126 -5.09 3.12 13.83
C ILE A 126 -6.34 3.18 12.94
N VAL A 127 -7.07 4.30 12.93
CA VAL A 127 -8.25 4.47 12.07
C VAL A 127 -7.87 4.35 10.59
N ARG A 128 -6.79 5.01 10.16
CA ARG A 128 -6.28 4.91 8.78
C ARG A 128 -5.97 3.45 8.41
N ASN A 129 -5.22 2.75 9.27
CA ASN A 129 -4.84 1.36 9.04
C ASN A 129 -6.04 0.42 9.07
N TRP A 130 -7.03 0.63 9.94
CA TRP A 130 -8.24 -0.17 10.02
C TRP A 130 -9.09 -0.03 8.76
N LEU A 131 -9.39 1.21 8.34
CA LEU A 131 -10.17 1.48 7.13
C LEU A 131 -9.54 0.84 5.90
N TYR A 132 -8.22 1.04 5.72
CA TYR A 132 -7.50 0.47 4.60
C TYR A 132 -7.42 -1.05 4.66
N SER A 133 -7.09 -1.63 5.83
CA SER A 133 -6.99 -3.08 5.97
C SER A 133 -8.33 -3.77 5.74
N GLN A 134 -9.43 -3.19 6.23
CA GLN A 134 -10.78 -3.70 6.00
C GLN A 134 -11.12 -3.71 4.51
N LEU A 135 -10.84 -2.62 3.80
CA LEU A 135 -10.99 -2.55 2.34
C LEU A 135 -10.13 -3.61 1.65
N MET A 136 -8.85 -3.69 2.00
CA MET A 136 -7.90 -4.54 1.30
C MET A 136 -8.10 -6.02 1.55
N VAL A 137 -8.64 -6.45 2.70
CA VAL A 137 -9.10 -7.84 2.86
C VAL A 137 -10.13 -8.18 1.78
N MET A 138 -11.16 -7.34 1.60
CA MET A 138 -12.21 -7.58 0.61
C MET A 138 -11.68 -7.54 -0.82
N VAL A 139 -10.78 -6.59 -1.13
CA VAL A 139 -10.15 -6.47 -2.44
C VAL A 139 -9.29 -7.69 -2.75
N TRP A 140 -8.40 -8.09 -1.85
CA TRP A 140 -7.52 -9.24 -2.07
C TRP A 140 -8.29 -10.57 -2.15
N GLU A 141 -9.39 -10.73 -1.39
CA GLU A 141 -10.27 -11.89 -1.49
C GLU A 141 -10.92 -12.04 -2.86
N ARG A 142 -11.21 -10.92 -3.54
CA ARG A 142 -11.73 -10.93 -4.92
C ARG A 142 -10.61 -11.14 -5.93
N LEU A 143 -9.47 -10.47 -5.74
CA LEU A 143 -8.35 -10.54 -6.69
C LEU A 143 -7.65 -11.91 -6.70
N GLN A 144 -7.61 -12.65 -5.59
CA GLN A 144 -7.08 -14.01 -5.59
C GLN A 144 -7.87 -14.99 -6.50
N ALA A 145 -9.09 -14.62 -6.89
CA ALA A 145 -9.94 -15.39 -7.78
C ALA A 145 -10.03 -14.78 -9.20
N CYS A 146 -9.22 -13.76 -9.51
CA CYS A 146 -9.22 -13.16 -10.85
C CYS A 146 -8.49 -14.02 -11.88
N GLY A 147 -8.74 -13.78 -13.17
CA GLY A 147 -8.13 -14.52 -14.27
C GLY A 147 -6.65 -14.18 -14.54
N ASP A 148 -6.13 -13.13 -13.91
CA ASP A 148 -4.71 -12.77 -13.99
C ASP A 148 -3.93 -13.59 -12.94
N GLU A 149 -3.30 -14.69 -13.37
CA GLU A 149 -2.61 -15.63 -12.49
C GLU A 149 -1.53 -14.97 -11.61
N ARG A 150 -0.83 -13.96 -12.14
CA ARG A 150 0.23 -13.27 -11.39
C ARG A 150 -0.38 -12.39 -10.30
N LEU A 151 -1.41 -11.61 -10.65
CA LEU A 151 -2.13 -10.79 -9.67
C LEU A 151 -2.83 -11.66 -8.62
N ALA A 152 -3.44 -12.78 -9.02
CA ALA A 152 -4.08 -13.72 -8.11
C ALA A 152 -3.08 -14.30 -7.09
N ALA A 153 -1.86 -14.64 -7.53
CA ALA A 153 -0.80 -15.11 -6.65
C ALA A 153 -0.32 -14.04 -5.66
N ILE A 154 -0.13 -12.79 -6.12
CA ILE A 154 0.19 -11.65 -5.25
C ILE A 154 -0.93 -11.46 -4.23
N ALA A 155 -2.19 -11.42 -4.67
CA ALA A 155 -3.35 -11.25 -3.80
C ALA A 155 -3.47 -12.35 -2.74
N ALA A 156 -3.22 -13.61 -3.09
CA ALA A 156 -3.25 -14.73 -2.15
C ALA A 156 -2.15 -14.62 -1.07
N LYS A 157 -0.98 -14.09 -1.42
CA LYS A 157 0.06 -13.78 -0.44
C LYS A 157 -0.37 -12.59 0.44
N SER A 158 -0.75 -11.48 -0.19
CA SER A 158 -1.09 -10.24 0.50
C SER A 158 -2.27 -10.36 1.44
N LEU A 159 -3.26 -11.18 1.09
CA LEU A 159 -4.42 -11.43 1.95
C LEU A 159 -4.04 -12.00 3.32
N LYS A 160 -3.00 -12.84 3.39
CA LYS A 160 -2.56 -13.42 4.67
C LYS A 160 -2.01 -12.35 5.61
N GLU A 161 -1.21 -11.44 5.08
CA GLU A 161 -0.57 -10.33 5.79
C GLU A 161 -1.61 -9.28 6.18
N VAL A 162 -2.48 -8.84 5.25
CA VAL A 162 -3.52 -7.84 5.52
C VAL A 162 -4.56 -8.30 6.56
N ARG A 163 -4.86 -9.60 6.64
CA ARG A 163 -5.71 -10.13 7.73
C ARG A 163 -5.10 -9.94 9.11
N TYR A 164 -3.77 -9.95 9.22
CA TYR A 164 -3.09 -9.60 10.47
C TYR A 164 -3.21 -8.08 10.73
N HIS A 165 -2.94 -7.25 9.72
CA HIS A 165 -3.09 -5.79 9.84
C HIS A 165 -4.49 -5.38 10.30
N LEU A 166 -5.53 -6.02 9.75
CA LEU A 166 -6.92 -5.80 10.13
C LEU A 166 -7.20 -6.20 11.58
N ARG A 167 -6.75 -7.38 12.03
CA ARG A 167 -6.95 -7.80 13.43
C ARG A 167 -6.29 -6.81 14.38
N HIS A 168 -5.03 -6.49 14.13
CA HIS A 168 -4.25 -5.56 14.95
C HIS A 168 -4.92 -4.18 15.06
N SER A 169 -5.25 -3.57 13.91
CA SER A 169 -5.89 -2.25 13.88
C SER A 169 -7.30 -2.26 14.46
N ARG A 170 -8.08 -3.32 14.25
CA ARG A 170 -9.41 -3.48 14.86
C ARG A 170 -9.32 -3.58 16.38
N ASP A 171 -8.39 -4.38 16.90
CA ASP A 171 -8.24 -4.57 18.34
C ASP A 171 -7.84 -3.25 19.02
N TRP A 172 -6.96 -2.45 18.40
CA TRP A 172 -6.65 -1.10 18.87
C TRP A 172 -7.83 -0.13 18.75
N LEU A 173 -8.59 -0.18 17.66
CA LEU A 173 -9.76 0.67 17.48
C LEU A 173 -10.78 0.48 18.61
N VAL A 174 -11.04 -0.78 18.98
CA VAL A 174 -11.93 -1.10 20.10
C VAL A 174 -11.31 -0.68 21.44
N ARG A 175 -10.01 -0.92 21.66
CA ARG A 175 -9.34 -0.53 22.91
C ARG A 175 -9.37 0.97 23.17
N LEU A 176 -9.18 1.78 22.12
CA LEU A 176 -9.25 3.23 22.21
C LEU A 176 -10.70 3.69 22.39
N GLY A 177 -11.63 3.16 21.58
CA GLY A 177 -13.05 3.55 21.65
C GLY A 177 -13.77 3.13 22.95
N ASP A 178 -13.42 1.98 23.53
CA ASP A 178 -13.95 1.48 24.80
C ASP A 178 -12.99 1.77 25.98
N GLY A 179 -12.03 2.66 25.78
CA GLY A 179 -11.00 3.02 26.75
C GLY A 179 -11.49 4.04 27.79
N THR A 180 -10.91 5.23 27.75
CA THR A 180 -11.32 6.38 28.58
C THR A 180 -12.11 7.39 27.73
N ASP A 181 -12.71 8.40 28.36
CA ASP A 181 -13.39 9.48 27.65
C ASP A 181 -12.45 10.30 26.72
N GLU A 182 -11.13 10.24 26.97
CA GLU A 182 -10.11 10.97 26.19
C GLU A 182 -9.56 10.17 25.00
N SER A 183 -9.58 8.83 25.08
CA SER A 183 -8.87 7.94 24.13
C SER A 183 -9.55 7.73 22.78
#